data_AF-A0A9Q9PAH7-F1
#
_entry.id   AF-A0A9Q9PAH7-F1
#
_cell.length_a   1.000
_cell.length_b   1.000
_cell.length_c   1.000
_cell.angle_alpha   90.00
_cell.angle_beta   90.00
_cell.angle_gamma   90.00
#
_symmetry.space_group_name_H-M   'P 1'
#
loop_
_entity.id
_entity.type
_entity.pdbx_description
1 polymer ?
#
loop_
_entity_poly.entity_id
_entity_poly.type
_entity_poly.pdbx_seq_one_letter_code
_entity_poly.pdbx_strand_id
1 'polypeptide(L)'
;MVRHPLIDDVVGSAIVVESASPVVWLTDALASLLRRSADAGRTVVLRTGRAAAITPALRHALGAYGAAWAVSDFDGTLRDGRTGVAASDIEDFVHRGPELVGTPSPEHPVSADSVRQISIDLTLRHHPGRAVDMGSAIEALCHTVGTCPTRWGTAEPLTVPWDRWVVTQYAKHEAPGISTSYAVGEGFSATMTAHLVGGVVVETMSAVLTVPEENTDPGLANRMFDAVQRVADQVVPVFGVVMQRRGDADHLVRAVSHGEPSPLAVVVGPEAAGFLDRDGVWPPPRTTTATFAAGSGSAARPDADAADDGGMIVRFEDGWEALESFLDRIDEDRFLQLVGGAPLDPAHDEGTLDGHVRDDRMVGGQGAA
;
A
#
# COMPACT_ATOMS: atom_id res chain seq x y z
N MET A 1 -25.37 18.98 -3.58
CA MET A 1 -25.25 18.57 -5.00
C MET A 1 -23.86 18.98 -5.47
N VAL A 2 -22.99 18.01 -5.71
CA VAL A 2 -21.66 18.26 -6.30
C VAL A 2 -21.88 18.61 -7.77
N ARG A 3 -21.41 19.79 -8.20
CA ARG A 3 -21.42 20.20 -9.61
C ARG A 3 -20.00 20.15 -10.13
N HIS A 4 -19.77 19.32 -11.13
CA HIS A 4 -18.45 19.12 -11.71
C HIS A 4 -18.57 18.79 -13.20
N PRO A 5 -17.69 19.31 -14.07
CA PRO A 5 -17.74 19.03 -15.52
C PRO A 5 -17.40 17.59 -15.91
N LEU A 6 -16.93 16.76 -14.97
CA LEU A 6 -16.57 15.35 -15.22
C LEU A 6 -17.70 14.38 -14.83
N ILE A 7 -18.84 14.89 -14.39
CA ILE A 7 -19.97 14.02 -14.02
C ILE A 7 -20.74 13.70 -15.29
N ASP A 8 -20.76 12.43 -15.66
CA ASP A 8 -21.52 11.93 -16.80
C ASP A 8 -22.93 11.50 -16.38
N ASP A 9 -23.06 10.90 -15.19
CA ASP A 9 -24.34 10.47 -14.64
C ASP A 9 -24.36 10.47 -13.09
N VAL A 10 -25.56 10.40 -12.51
CA VAL A 10 -25.79 10.27 -11.07
C VAL A 10 -26.84 9.19 -10.82
N VAL A 11 -26.41 8.09 -10.21
CA VAL A 11 -27.27 6.96 -9.84
C VAL A 11 -27.33 6.86 -8.32
N GLY A 12 -28.49 7.19 -7.73
CA GLY A 12 -28.62 7.24 -6.27
C GLY A 12 -27.63 8.22 -5.62
N SER A 13 -26.72 7.69 -4.79
CA SER A 13 -25.58 8.44 -4.21
C SER A 13 -24.26 8.28 -4.98
N ALA A 14 -24.23 7.46 -6.02
CA ALA A 14 -23.09 7.31 -6.91
C ALA A 14 -23.00 8.46 -7.91
N ILE A 15 -21.79 8.96 -8.12
CA ILE A 15 -21.42 9.90 -9.18
C ILE A 15 -20.61 9.11 -10.21
N VAL A 16 -21.14 8.96 -11.41
CA VAL A 16 -20.49 8.17 -12.46
C VAL A 16 -19.62 9.08 -13.34
N VAL A 17 -18.39 8.63 -13.57
CA VAL A 17 -17.43 9.26 -14.48
C VAL A 17 -17.02 8.21 -15.51
N GLU A 18 -17.31 8.45 -16.77
CA GLU A 18 -16.95 7.54 -17.85
C GLU A 18 -15.66 7.98 -18.53
N SER A 19 -14.73 7.04 -18.74
CA SER A 19 -13.51 7.30 -19.49
C SER A 19 -13.30 6.25 -20.58
N ALA A 20 -13.22 6.72 -21.82
CA ALA A 20 -12.81 5.94 -22.98
C ALA A 20 -11.28 5.99 -23.22
N SER A 21 -10.52 6.62 -22.32
CA SER A 21 -9.07 6.76 -22.48
C SER A 21 -8.37 5.41 -22.24
N PRO A 22 -7.35 5.04 -23.04
CA PRO A 22 -6.57 3.83 -22.79
C PRO A 22 -5.84 3.85 -21.44
N VAL A 23 -5.44 5.04 -20.99
CA VAL A 23 -4.87 5.27 -19.66
C VAL A 23 -5.61 6.43 -19.02
N VAL A 24 -6.15 6.21 -17.81
CA VAL A 24 -6.81 7.24 -17.02
C VAL A 24 -5.84 7.74 -15.95
N TRP A 25 -5.64 9.05 -15.93
CA TRP A 25 -4.67 9.73 -15.09
C TRP A 25 -5.38 10.49 -13.97
N LEU A 26 -4.71 10.68 -12.83
CA LEU A 26 -5.18 11.52 -11.75
C LEU A 26 -4.98 13.00 -12.11
N THR A 27 -5.80 13.52 -13.01
CA THR A 27 -5.78 14.95 -13.34
C THR A 27 -6.27 15.79 -12.15
N ASP A 28 -5.88 17.07 -12.09
CA ASP A 28 -6.39 18.01 -11.08
C ASP A 28 -7.92 18.05 -11.02
N ALA A 29 -8.58 17.96 -12.18
CA ALA A 29 -10.02 17.94 -12.27
C ALA A 29 -10.61 16.67 -11.62
N LEU A 30 -10.03 15.50 -11.87
CA LEU A 30 -10.48 14.25 -11.27
C LEU A 30 -10.19 14.22 -9.76
N ALA A 31 -8.99 14.62 -9.34
CA ALA A 31 -8.65 14.77 -7.93
C ALA A 31 -9.62 15.71 -7.19
N SER A 32 -9.97 16.84 -7.82
CA SER A 32 -10.93 17.78 -7.25
C SER A 32 -12.36 17.24 -7.21
N LEU A 33 -12.76 16.36 -8.14
CA LEU A 33 -14.06 15.69 -8.08
C LEU A 33 -14.10 14.68 -6.94
N LEU A 34 -13.07 13.84 -6.81
CA LEU A 34 -12.96 12.82 -5.77
C LEU A 34 -13.08 13.45 -4.38
N ARG A 35 -12.26 14.47 -4.09
CA ARG A 35 -12.32 15.21 -2.82
C ARG A 35 -13.70 15.79 -2.53
N ARG A 36 -14.28 16.53 -3.48
CA ARG A 36 -15.60 17.18 -3.31
C ARG A 36 -16.74 16.19 -3.11
N SER A 37 -16.62 15.01 -3.70
CA SER A 37 -17.62 13.94 -3.59
C SER A 37 -17.53 13.25 -2.24
N ALA A 38 -16.31 12.93 -1.80
CA ALA A 38 -16.06 12.41 -0.47
C ALA A 38 -16.56 13.36 0.63
N ASP A 39 -16.25 14.66 0.54
CA ASP A 39 -16.74 15.69 1.47
C ASP A 39 -18.28 15.79 1.50
N ALA A 40 -18.94 15.41 0.40
CA ALA A 40 -20.39 15.40 0.26
C ALA A 40 -21.04 14.06 0.61
N GLY A 41 -20.26 13.06 1.06
CA GLY A 41 -20.75 11.70 1.33
C GLY A 41 -21.28 10.99 0.08
N ARG A 42 -20.63 11.21 -1.08
CA ARG A 42 -20.99 10.60 -2.37
C ARG A 42 -19.84 9.76 -2.88
N THR A 43 -20.14 8.56 -3.36
CA THR A 43 -19.16 7.65 -3.96
C THR A 43 -18.97 8.00 -5.43
N VAL A 44 -17.74 8.25 -5.85
CA VAL A 44 -17.41 8.34 -7.28
C VAL A 44 -17.21 6.93 -7.80
N VAL A 45 -17.80 6.60 -8.95
CA VAL A 45 -17.59 5.34 -9.66
C VAL A 45 -16.95 5.68 -11.00
N LEU A 46 -15.65 5.45 -11.11
CA LEU A 46 -14.92 5.58 -12.37
C LEU A 46 -15.25 4.37 -13.24
N ARG A 47 -15.89 4.59 -14.38
CA ARG A 47 -16.24 3.56 -15.35
C ARG A 47 -15.27 3.57 -16.52
N THR A 48 -14.64 2.43 -16.80
CA THR A 48 -13.73 2.27 -17.95
C THR A 48 -14.06 1.03 -18.78
N GLY A 49 -13.51 0.95 -19.99
CA GLY A 49 -13.50 -0.32 -20.74
C GLY A 49 -12.44 -1.30 -20.22
N ARG A 50 -12.60 -2.59 -20.54
CA ARG A 50 -11.70 -3.69 -20.11
C ARG A 50 -10.21 -3.56 -20.45
N ALA A 51 -9.87 -2.81 -21.50
CA ALA A 51 -8.49 -2.61 -21.94
C ALA A 51 -7.85 -1.35 -21.37
N ALA A 52 -8.61 -0.53 -20.64
CA ALA A 52 -8.09 0.65 -20.01
C ALA A 52 -7.22 0.29 -18.79
N ALA A 53 -6.22 1.11 -18.56
CA ALA A 53 -5.42 1.10 -17.34
C ALA A 53 -5.62 2.40 -16.56
N ILE A 54 -5.38 2.36 -15.26
CA ILE A 54 -5.28 3.56 -14.41
C ILE A 54 -3.85 3.71 -13.92
N THR A 55 -3.42 4.93 -13.63
CA THR A 55 -2.10 5.16 -13.05
C THR A 55 -2.09 4.76 -11.56
N PRO A 56 -0.91 4.47 -10.98
CA PRO A 56 -0.77 4.26 -9.53
C PRO A 56 -1.32 5.42 -8.70
N ALA A 57 -1.11 6.66 -9.16
CA ALA A 57 -1.63 7.85 -8.48
C ALA A 57 -3.15 7.86 -8.43
N LEU A 58 -3.81 7.57 -9.56
CA LEU A 58 -5.27 7.46 -9.61
C LEU A 58 -5.77 6.30 -8.75
N ARG A 59 -5.12 5.13 -8.83
CA ARG A 59 -5.44 3.97 -7.99
C ARG A 59 -5.43 4.33 -6.50
N HIS A 60 -4.37 5.00 -6.04
CA HIS A 60 -4.29 5.47 -4.65
C HIS A 60 -5.39 6.48 -4.33
N ALA A 61 -5.63 7.45 -5.20
CA ALA A 61 -6.67 8.47 -4.97
C ALA A 61 -8.07 7.87 -4.88
N LEU A 62 -8.38 6.84 -5.67
CA LEU A 62 -9.67 6.14 -5.57
C LEU A 62 -9.85 5.54 -4.18
N GLY A 63 -8.86 4.81 -3.65
CA GLY A 63 -8.89 4.27 -2.29
C GLY A 63 -9.02 5.37 -1.23
N ALA A 64 -8.17 6.40 -1.30
CA ALA A 64 -8.14 7.50 -0.33
C ALA A 64 -9.46 8.29 -0.23
N TYR A 65 -10.25 8.34 -1.31
CA TYR A 65 -11.54 9.03 -1.34
C TYR A 65 -12.74 8.09 -1.33
N GLY A 66 -12.56 6.79 -1.07
CA GLY A 66 -13.64 5.81 -1.05
C GLY A 66 -14.40 5.72 -2.37
N ALA A 67 -13.69 5.87 -3.49
CA ALA A 67 -14.22 5.81 -4.84
C ALA A 67 -13.93 4.45 -5.49
N ALA A 68 -14.84 4.03 -6.37
CA ALA A 68 -14.80 2.74 -7.02
C ALA A 68 -14.26 2.80 -8.44
N TRP A 69 -13.76 1.66 -8.92
CA TRP A 69 -13.41 1.44 -10.31
C TRP A 69 -14.26 0.33 -10.92
N ALA A 70 -15.21 0.72 -11.77
CA ALA A 70 -16.06 -0.19 -12.51
C ALA A 70 -15.49 -0.42 -13.92
N VAL A 71 -15.38 -1.68 -14.33
CA VAL A 71 -14.96 -2.08 -15.66
C VAL A 71 -16.14 -2.68 -16.39
N SER A 72 -16.45 -2.13 -17.56
CA SER A 72 -17.46 -2.68 -18.47
C SER A 72 -16.84 -3.68 -19.43
N ASP A 73 -17.44 -4.85 -19.55
CA ASP A 73 -17.13 -5.82 -20.62
C ASP A 73 -17.99 -5.59 -21.87
N PHE A 74 -17.70 -6.34 -22.93
CA PHE A 74 -18.35 -6.20 -24.25
C PHE A 74 -19.85 -6.50 -24.22
N ASP A 75 -20.30 -7.35 -23.29
CA ASP A 75 -21.71 -7.70 -23.11
C ASP A 75 -22.49 -6.71 -22.22
N GLY A 76 -21.81 -5.67 -21.74
CA GLY A 76 -22.38 -4.64 -20.87
C GLY A 76 -22.37 -4.99 -19.38
N THR A 77 -21.84 -6.16 -18.99
CA THR A 77 -21.68 -6.50 -17.58
C THR A 77 -20.63 -5.63 -16.91
N LEU A 78 -20.78 -5.47 -15.59
CA LEU A 78 -19.88 -4.70 -14.76
C LEU A 78 -19.10 -5.62 -13.83
N ARG A 79 -17.85 -5.27 -13.61
CA ARG A 79 -17.03 -5.83 -12.54
C ARG A 79 -16.20 -4.75 -11.88
N ASP A 80 -15.76 -5.03 -10.67
CA ASP A 80 -14.72 -4.28 -10.01
C ASP A 80 -13.40 -4.44 -10.80
N GLY A 81 -12.76 -3.32 -11.12
CA GLY A 81 -11.51 -3.32 -11.88
C GLY A 81 -10.30 -3.79 -11.06
N ARG A 82 -10.38 -3.75 -9.74
CA ARG A 82 -9.33 -4.20 -8.81
C ARG A 82 -9.47 -5.68 -8.48
N THR A 83 -10.66 -6.12 -8.06
CA THR A 83 -10.86 -7.50 -7.57
C THR A 83 -11.39 -8.43 -8.66
N GLY A 84 -11.93 -7.88 -9.74
CA GLY A 84 -12.59 -8.66 -10.79
C GLY A 84 -13.97 -9.17 -10.42
N VAL A 85 -14.46 -8.89 -9.21
CA VAL A 85 -15.77 -9.35 -8.71
C VAL A 85 -16.89 -8.69 -9.51
N ALA A 86 -17.90 -9.47 -9.90
CA ALA A 86 -19.03 -8.97 -10.66
C ALA A 86 -19.89 -7.99 -9.83
N ALA A 87 -20.36 -6.94 -10.50
CA ALA A 87 -21.33 -5.98 -9.99
C ALA A 87 -22.64 -6.14 -10.78
N SER A 88 -23.77 -6.15 -10.09
CA SER A 88 -25.08 -6.22 -10.74
C SER A 88 -25.43 -4.91 -11.43
N ASP A 89 -25.05 -3.79 -10.80
CA ASP A 89 -25.23 -2.43 -11.28
C ASP A 89 -24.20 -1.48 -10.64
N ILE A 90 -24.36 -0.17 -10.83
CA ILE A 90 -23.48 0.87 -10.27
C ILE A 90 -23.69 1.07 -8.76
N GLU A 91 -24.91 0.84 -8.25
CA GLU A 91 -25.22 1.07 -6.83
C GLU A 91 -24.58 0.00 -5.93
N ASP A 92 -24.21 -1.17 -6.48
CA ASP A 92 -23.39 -2.17 -5.78
C ASP A 92 -22.12 -1.55 -5.16
N PHE A 93 -21.45 -0.63 -5.88
CA PHE A 93 -20.24 0.04 -5.39
C PHE A 93 -20.49 1.05 -4.25
N VAL A 94 -21.74 1.38 -4.00
CA VAL A 94 -22.16 2.17 -2.83
C VAL A 94 -22.55 1.25 -1.68
N HIS A 95 -23.38 0.24 -1.97
CA HIS A 95 -23.99 -0.60 -0.95
C HIS A 95 -23.05 -1.65 -0.36
N ARG A 96 -22.18 -2.22 -1.19
CA ARG A 96 -21.20 -3.24 -0.81
C ARG A 96 -19.82 -2.66 -0.54
N GLY A 97 -19.60 -1.41 -0.94
CA GLY A 97 -18.35 -0.69 -0.80
C GLY A 97 -17.66 -0.42 -2.14
N PRO A 98 -16.70 0.51 -2.16
CA PRO A 98 -16.01 0.93 -3.38
C PRO A 98 -15.06 -0.15 -3.93
N GLU A 99 -14.78 -1.18 -3.13
CA GLU A 99 -14.16 -2.43 -3.54
C GLU A 99 -15.13 -3.57 -3.29
N LEU A 100 -15.41 -4.35 -4.32
CA LEU A 100 -16.26 -5.53 -4.18
C LEU A 100 -15.44 -6.74 -3.75
N VAL A 101 -15.78 -7.31 -2.59
CA VAL A 101 -15.21 -8.54 -2.08
C VAL A 101 -16.03 -9.74 -2.56
N GLY A 102 -15.34 -10.83 -2.94
CA GLY A 102 -15.96 -12.07 -3.40
C GLY A 102 -15.10 -12.82 -4.42
N THR A 103 -15.69 -13.86 -5.04
CA THR A 103 -15.04 -14.60 -6.12
C THR A 103 -14.97 -13.73 -7.38
N PRO A 104 -13.77 -13.54 -7.98
CA PRO A 104 -13.64 -12.83 -9.24
C PRO A 104 -14.50 -13.47 -10.33
N SER A 105 -14.97 -12.64 -11.27
CA SER A 105 -15.66 -13.15 -12.46
C SER A 105 -14.77 -14.16 -13.20
N PRO A 106 -15.32 -15.26 -13.75
CA PRO A 106 -14.56 -16.20 -14.58
C PRO A 106 -13.86 -15.55 -15.77
N GLU A 107 -14.35 -14.38 -16.22
CA GLU A 107 -13.78 -13.61 -17.33
C GLU A 107 -12.68 -12.64 -16.88
N HIS A 108 -12.38 -12.55 -15.58
CA HIS A 108 -11.33 -11.70 -15.07
C HIS A 108 -9.96 -12.19 -15.59
N PRO A 109 -9.28 -11.40 -16.44
CA PRO A 109 -8.06 -11.85 -17.10
C PRO A 109 -6.89 -11.97 -16.12
N VAL A 110 -5.99 -12.91 -16.37
CA VAL A 110 -4.71 -13.04 -15.65
C VAL A 110 -3.59 -12.51 -16.57
N SER A 111 -2.70 -11.67 -16.04
CA SER A 111 -1.56 -11.13 -16.80
C SER A 111 -0.55 -12.23 -17.15
N ALA A 112 -0.23 -12.34 -18.44
CA ALA A 112 0.82 -13.23 -18.93
C ALA A 112 2.22 -12.61 -18.79
N ASP A 113 2.34 -11.29 -19.00
CA ASP A 113 3.61 -10.58 -19.17
C ASP A 113 3.97 -9.71 -17.96
N SER A 114 3.76 -10.24 -16.76
CA SER A 114 4.04 -9.52 -15.53
C SER A 114 5.51 -9.63 -15.12
N VAL A 115 6.08 -8.53 -14.62
CA VAL A 115 7.45 -8.48 -14.09
C VAL A 115 7.44 -8.58 -12.56
N ARG A 116 8.56 -9.02 -11.98
CA ARG A 116 8.74 -9.04 -10.52
C ARG A 116 8.86 -7.62 -9.99
N GLN A 117 8.10 -7.33 -8.95
CA GLN A 117 8.08 -6.06 -8.25
C GLN A 117 8.17 -6.29 -6.75
N ILE A 118 8.66 -5.27 -6.04
CA ILE A 118 8.60 -5.19 -4.59
C ILE A 118 7.74 -4.00 -4.24
N SER A 119 6.71 -4.20 -3.43
CA SER A 119 5.95 -3.12 -2.82
C SER A 119 6.37 -2.93 -1.36
N ILE A 120 6.48 -1.67 -0.98
CA ILE A 120 6.92 -1.25 0.35
C ILE A 120 5.91 -0.23 0.85
N ASP A 121 5.24 -0.57 1.93
CA ASP A 121 4.32 0.32 2.63
C ASP A 121 4.93 0.60 4.00
N LEU A 122 5.20 1.87 4.30
CA LEU A 122 5.95 2.26 5.49
C LEU A 122 5.32 3.50 6.12
N THR A 123 5.07 3.41 7.43
CA THR A 123 4.65 4.52 8.26
C THR A 123 5.82 4.98 9.12
N LEU A 124 6.10 6.27 9.04
CA LEU A 124 7.25 6.93 9.65
C LEU A 124 6.77 8.08 10.52
N ARG A 125 7.42 8.27 11.65
CA ARG A 125 7.18 9.38 12.55
C ARG A 125 8.43 10.24 12.63
N HIS A 126 8.27 11.53 12.34
CA HIS A 126 9.36 12.50 12.44
C HIS A 126 9.63 12.87 13.89
N HIS A 127 10.90 13.07 14.24
CA HIS A 127 11.28 13.42 15.61
C HIS A 127 10.76 14.82 16.01
N PRO A 128 10.18 14.97 17.21
CA PRO A 128 9.87 16.29 17.76
C PRO A 128 11.13 17.16 17.83
N GLY A 129 11.09 18.35 17.24
CA GLY A 129 12.18 19.32 17.29
C GLY A 129 13.33 19.11 16.29
N ARG A 130 13.29 18.06 15.46
CA ARG A 130 14.16 17.96 14.27
C ARG A 130 13.49 18.59 13.06
N ALA A 131 14.29 19.02 12.09
CA ALA A 131 13.75 19.46 10.81
C ALA A 131 13.10 18.26 10.10
N VAL A 132 11.83 18.41 9.73
CA VAL A 132 11.10 17.45 8.90
C VAL A 132 11.67 17.48 7.49
N ASP A 133 11.96 16.29 6.94
CA ASP A 133 12.50 16.08 5.60
C ASP A 133 11.81 14.87 4.95
N MET A 134 10.83 15.18 4.12
CA MET A 134 9.95 14.21 3.44
C MET A 134 10.70 13.49 2.32
N GLY A 135 10.39 12.21 2.12
CA GLY A 135 10.99 11.43 1.03
C GLY A 135 12.42 10.95 1.29
N SER A 136 12.92 11.11 2.52
CA SER A 136 14.18 10.52 2.97
C SER A 136 14.19 9.00 2.84
N ALA A 137 13.07 8.36 3.17
CA ALA A 137 12.90 6.92 3.05
C ALA A 137 12.91 6.44 1.59
N ILE A 138 12.29 7.21 0.69
CA ILE A 138 12.32 6.92 -0.74
C ILE A 138 13.75 6.94 -1.27
N GLU A 139 14.55 7.97 -0.98
CA GLU A 139 15.92 8.03 -1.50
C GLU A 139 16.80 6.88 -0.98
N ALA A 140 16.65 6.53 0.30
CA ALA A 140 17.38 5.40 0.87
C ALA A 140 17.03 4.07 0.16
N LEU A 141 15.75 3.83 -0.12
CA LEU A 141 15.27 2.64 -0.81
C LEU A 141 15.66 2.64 -2.29
N CYS A 142 15.59 3.79 -2.96
CA CYS A 142 15.83 3.91 -4.40
C CYS A 142 17.30 3.62 -4.78
N HIS A 143 18.25 4.10 -3.98
CA HIS A 143 19.68 3.81 -4.18
C HIS A 143 20.03 2.32 -4.08
N THR A 144 19.16 1.53 -3.48
CA THR A 144 19.38 0.11 -3.21
C THR A 144 19.05 -0.76 -4.40
N VAL A 145 18.02 -0.36 -5.15
CA VAL A 145 17.57 -1.01 -6.38
C VAL A 145 18.13 -0.36 -7.64
N GLY A 146 18.74 0.81 -7.52
CA GLY A 146 19.31 1.57 -8.64
C GLY A 146 18.26 2.35 -9.44
N THR A 147 17.00 2.34 -9.02
CA THR A 147 15.91 3.09 -9.63
C THR A 147 15.47 4.18 -8.67
N CYS A 148 15.48 5.44 -9.10
CA CYS A 148 15.11 6.59 -8.27
C CYS A 148 14.04 7.46 -8.93
N PRO A 149 13.20 8.15 -8.13
CA PRO A 149 12.25 9.09 -8.68
C PRO A 149 12.99 10.22 -9.41
N THR A 150 12.43 10.61 -10.55
CA THR A 150 12.94 11.71 -11.38
C THR A 150 11.95 12.86 -11.48
N ARG A 151 10.68 12.58 -11.20
CA ARG A 151 9.57 13.51 -11.26
C ARG A 151 8.64 13.31 -10.07
N TRP A 152 7.96 14.38 -9.69
CA TRP A 152 6.89 14.34 -8.70
C TRP A 152 5.79 15.35 -9.02
N GLY A 153 4.71 15.28 -8.25
CA GLY A 153 3.59 16.20 -8.30
C GLY A 153 2.46 15.77 -7.37
N THR A 154 1.39 16.54 -7.36
CA THR A 154 0.17 16.31 -6.55
C THR A 154 -0.98 15.73 -7.40
N ALA A 155 -0.84 15.85 -8.72
CA ALA A 155 -1.72 15.33 -9.74
C ALA A 155 -0.89 15.12 -11.01
N GLU A 156 -1.40 14.28 -11.90
CA GLU A 156 -0.73 13.91 -13.14
C GLU A 156 -1.13 14.86 -14.29
N PRO A 157 -0.22 15.12 -15.26
CA PRO A 157 1.12 14.52 -15.41
C PRO A 157 2.17 15.08 -14.42
N LEU A 158 3.05 14.20 -13.92
CA LEU A 158 4.12 14.58 -13.00
C LEU A 158 5.26 15.27 -13.77
N THR A 159 5.30 16.60 -13.70
CA THR A 159 6.20 17.43 -14.52
C THR A 159 7.34 18.07 -13.73
N VAL A 160 7.28 18.09 -12.40
CA VAL A 160 8.27 18.74 -11.55
C VAL A 160 9.43 17.78 -11.28
N PRO A 161 10.70 18.18 -11.47
CA PRO A 161 11.84 17.35 -11.07
C PRO A 161 11.79 16.96 -9.59
N TRP A 162 12.15 15.72 -9.27
CA TRP A 162 12.24 15.25 -7.89
C TRP A 162 13.19 16.14 -7.07
N ASP A 163 12.66 16.72 -5.99
CA ASP A 163 13.40 17.52 -5.02
C ASP A 163 12.71 17.42 -3.65
N ARG A 164 13.36 16.74 -2.70
CA ARG A 164 12.87 16.54 -1.32
C ARG A 164 12.55 17.84 -0.60
N TRP A 165 13.36 18.88 -0.83
CA TRP A 165 13.14 20.15 -0.15
C TRP A 165 11.81 20.76 -0.61
N VAL A 166 11.52 20.71 -1.91
CA VAL A 166 10.26 21.24 -2.45
C VAL A 166 9.06 20.40 -2.00
N VAL A 167 9.18 19.07 -2.01
CA VAL A 167 8.14 18.16 -1.49
C VAL A 167 7.86 18.46 -0.01
N THR A 168 8.90 18.69 0.77
CA THR A 168 8.79 19.07 2.19
C THR A 168 8.12 20.43 2.37
N GLN A 169 8.43 21.45 1.54
CA GLN A 169 7.75 22.74 1.62
C GLN A 169 6.26 22.62 1.27
N TYR A 170 5.91 21.78 0.29
CA TYR A 170 4.51 21.49 -0.03
C TYR A 170 3.79 20.85 1.16
N ALA A 171 4.36 19.81 1.78
CA ALA A 171 3.77 19.18 2.96
C ALA A 171 3.57 20.19 4.11
N LYS A 172 4.53 21.10 4.31
CA LYS A 172 4.41 22.21 5.29
C LYS A 172 3.30 23.21 4.94
N HIS A 173 3.06 23.45 3.66
CA HIS A 173 2.02 24.38 3.20
C HIS A 173 0.61 23.83 3.45
N GLU A 174 0.41 22.53 3.22
CA GLU A 174 -0.89 21.87 3.42
C GLU A 174 -1.23 21.67 4.91
N ALA A 175 -0.23 21.70 5.80
CA ALA A 175 -0.45 21.53 7.23
C ALA A 175 -1.42 22.60 7.79
N PRO A 176 -2.38 22.22 8.66
CA PRO A 176 -2.50 20.94 9.36
C PRO A 176 -3.26 19.84 8.58
N GLY A 177 -3.66 20.08 7.33
CA GLY A 177 -4.29 19.09 6.47
C GLY A 177 -3.35 17.95 6.09
N ILE A 178 -3.90 16.95 5.39
CA ILE A 178 -3.13 15.83 4.84
C ILE A 178 -2.57 16.29 3.49
N SER A 179 -1.25 16.29 3.35
CA SER A 179 -0.60 16.45 2.05
C SER A 179 -0.45 15.11 1.37
N THR A 180 -0.86 14.98 0.11
CA THR A 180 -0.59 13.81 -0.73
C THR A 180 0.26 14.23 -1.92
N SER A 181 1.29 13.44 -2.23
CA SER A 181 2.19 13.65 -3.37
C SER A 181 2.61 12.31 -3.97
N TYR A 182 2.95 12.35 -5.25
CA TYR A 182 3.32 11.19 -6.06
C TYR A 182 4.68 11.41 -6.68
N ALA A 183 5.47 10.34 -6.78
CA ALA A 183 6.80 10.36 -7.36
C ALA A 183 6.97 9.20 -8.34
N VAL A 184 7.60 9.45 -9.49
CA VAL A 184 7.84 8.44 -10.53
C VAL A 184 9.26 8.51 -11.08
N GLY A 185 9.75 7.36 -11.49
CA GLY A 185 11.01 7.15 -12.19
C GLY A 185 10.97 5.86 -13.00
N GLU A 186 12.04 5.58 -13.74
CA GLU A 186 12.14 4.31 -14.45
C GLU A 186 12.11 3.14 -13.46
N GLY A 187 11.10 2.27 -13.57
CA GLY A 187 10.91 1.16 -12.64
C GLY A 187 10.60 1.58 -11.21
N PHE A 188 10.12 2.81 -10.98
CA PHE A 188 9.80 3.35 -9.66
C PHE A 188 8.49 4.14 -9.68
N SER A 189 7.59 3.83 -8.76
CA SER A 189 6.40 4.64 -8.47
C SER A 189 6.19 4.69 -6.97
N ALA A 190 5.90 5.87 -6.42
CA ALA A 190 5.60 6.02 -5.01
C ALA A 190 4.51 7.05 -4.76
N THR A 191 3.78 6.83 -3.68
CA THR A 191 2.87 7.79 -3.06
C THR A 191 3.39 8.11 -1.67
N MET A 192 3.33 9.39 -1.31
CA MET A 192 3.69 9.89 0.00
C MET A 192 2.55 10.73 0.54
N THR A 193 2.14 10.44 1.77
CA THR A 193 1.25 11.29 2.53
C THR A 193 1.97 11.82 3.78
N ALA A 194 1.60 13.02 4.18
CA ALA A 194 2.08 13.61 5.43
C ALA A 194 0.90 14.25 6.14
N HIS A 195 0.82 14.06 7.45
CA HIS A 195 -0.16 14.74 8.28
C HIS A 195 0.44 15.12 9.63
N LEU A 196 -0.16 16.13 10.28
CA LEU A 196 0.25 16.58 11.60
C LEU A 196 -0.71 16.02 12.65
N VAL A 197 -0.26 15.06 13.45
CA VAL A 197 -1.07 14.41 14.50
C VAL A 197 -0.40 14.64 15.85
N GLY A 198 -1.13 15.25 16.79
CA GLY A 198 -0.62 15.50 18.14
C GLY A 198 0.66 16.34 18.20
N GLY A 199 0.91 17.19 17.20
CA GLY A 199 2.14 17.99 17.09
C GLY A 199 3.34 17.25 16.49
N VAL A 200 3.13 16.04 15.97
CA VAL A 200 4.17 15.23 15.32
C VAL A 200 3.77 14.97 13.86
N VAL A 201 4.75 15.07 12.96
CA VAL A 201 4.53 14.73 11.54
C VAL A 201 4.64 13.23 11.38
N VAL A 202 3.58 12.62 10.86
CA VAL A 202 3.57 11.22 10.43
C VAL A 202 3.55 11.22 8.91
N GLU A 203 4.46 10.45 8.34
CA GLU A 203 4.63 10.24 6.91
C GLU A 203 4.28 8.79 6.59
N THR A 204 3.35 8.57 5.66
CA THR A 204 3.10 7.24 5.11
C THR A 204 3.59 7.22 3.68
N MET A 205 4.34 6.18 3.32
CA MET A 205 4.80 5.96 1.97
C MET A 205 4.35 4.60 1.46
N SER A 206 3.95 4.56 0.20
CA SER A 206 3.71 3.32 -0.55
C SER A 206 4.54 3.40 -1.82
N ALA A 207 5.49 2.50 -2.01
CA ALA A 207 6.39 2.48 -3.15
C ALA A 207 6.39 1.11 -3.84
N VAL A 208 6.41 1.12 -5.17
CA VAL A 208 6.55 -0.05 -6.02
C VAL A 208 7.82 0.10 -6.84
N LEU A 209 8.68 -0.91 -6.76
CA LEU A 209 9.96 -0.95 -7.44
C LEU A 209 10.01 -2.19 -8.35
N THR A 210 10.32 -2.01 -9.63
CA THR A 210 10.61 -3.13 -10.53
C THR A 210 11.98 -3.70 -10.19
N VAL A 211 12.04 -5.01 -10.00
CA VAL A 211 13.32 -5.70 -9.78
C VAL A 211 13.79 -6.25 -11.14
N PRO A 212 14.96 -5.81 -11.66
CA PRO A 212 15.51 -6.36 -12.90
C PRO A 212 15.72 -7.87 -12.78
N GLU A 213 15.35 -8.66 -13.80
CA GLU A 213 15.51 -10.13 -13.77
C GLU A 213 16.98 -10.58 -13.68
N GLU A 214 17.91 -9.78 -14.22
CA GLU A 214 19.36 -10.00 -14.08
C GLU A 214 19.81 -9.89 -12.61
N ASN A 215 19.03 -9.20 -11.76
CA ASN A 215 19.20 -9.14 -10.32
C ASN A 215 18.34 -10.21 -9.61
N THR A 216 18.48 -11.46 -10.04
CA THR A 216 18.19 -12.63 -9.19
C THR A 216 19.28 -12.74 -8.11
N ASP A 217 19.54 -11.63 -7.43
CA ASP A 217 20.58 -11.49 -6.44
C ASP A 217 19.98 -11.87 -5.08
N PRO A 218 20.43 -12.99 -4.46
CA PRO A 218 20.02 -13.37 -3.12
C PRO A 218 20.28 -12.26 -2.08
N GLY A 219 21.16 -11.30 -2.39
CA GLY A 219 21.49 -10.14 -1.57
C GLY A 219 20.59 -8.92 -1.75
N LEU A 220 19.63 -8.91 -2.69
CA LEU A 220 18.72 -7.75 -2.86
C LEU A 220 17.90 -7.50 -1.58
N ALA A 221 17.39 -8.57 -0.97
CA ALA A 221 16.69 -8.48 0.30
C ALA A 221 17.61 -7.85 1.36
N ASN A 222 18.86 -8.33 1.50
CA ASN A 222 19.85 -7.76 2.41
C ASN A 222 20.11 -6.28 2.16
N ARG A 223 20.27 -5.85 0.91
CA ARG A 223 20.45 -4.43 0.60
C ARG A 223 19.22 -3.60 0.95
N MET A 224 18.01 -4.10 0.69
CA MET A 224 16.77 -3.43 1.11
C MET A 224 16.70 -3.30 2.63
N PHE A 225 17.18 -4.30 3.37
CA PHE A 225 17.30 -4.21 4.82
C PHE A 225 18.29 -3.14 5.25
N ASP A 226 19.49 -3.09 4.66
CA ASP A 226 20.46 -2.02 4.93
C ASP A 226 19.87 -0.63 4.60
N ALA A 227 19.03 -0.54 3.57
CA ALA A 227 18.31 0.68 3.22
C ALA A 227 17.34 1.11 4.31
N VAL A 228 16.48 0.19 4.77
CA VAL A 228 15.54 0.43 5.87
C VAL A 228 16.28 0.83 7.15
N GLN A 229 17.41 0.21 7.46
CA GLN A 229 18.25 0.60 8.60
C GLN A 229 18.72 2.06 8.48
N ARG A 230 19.20 2.48 7.29
CA ARG A 230 19.58 3.89 7.07
C ARG A 230 18.40 4.85 7.18
N VAL A 231 17.18 4.43 6.85
CA VAL A 231 15.97 5.22 7.06
C VAL A 231 15.70 5.39 8.56
N ALA A 232 15.80 4.29 9.32
CA ALA A 232 15.57 4.29 10.76
C ALA A 232 16.51 5.21 11.56
N ASP A 233 17.70 5.51 11.02
CA ASP A 233 18.61 6.51 11.60
C ASP A 233 18.10 7.96 11.47
N GLN A 234 17.26 8.25 10.48
CA GLN A 234 16.80 9.60 10.13
C GLN A 234 15.40 9.91 10.68
N VAL A 235 14.50 8.92 10.59
CA VAL A 235 13.09 9.00 11.01
C VAL A 235 12.75 7.77 11.83
N VAL A 236 11.77 7.87 12.73
CA VAL A 236 11.35 6.73 13.57
C VAL A 236 10.37 5.88 12.76
N PRO A 237 10.72 4.67 12.31
CA PRO A 237 9.73 3.78 11.70
C PRO A 237 8.68 3.44 12.77
N VAL A 238 7.42 3.45 12.38
CA VAL A 238 6.31 2.98 13.24
C VAL A 238 6.02 1.53 12.87
N PHE A 239 5.69 1.31 11.61
CA PHE A 239 5.45 0.00 11.03
C PHE A 239 5.63 0.05 9.53
N GLY A 240 6.04 -1.05 8.91
CA GLY A 240 6.02 -1.20 7.48
C GLY A 240 5.98 -2.64 7.03
N VAL A 241 5.48 -2.86 5.83
CA VAL A 241 5.35 -4.17 5.20
C VAL A 241 6.07 -4.15 3.86
N VAL A 242 6.83 -5.21 3.59
CA VAL A 242 7.51 -5.43 2.32
C VAL A 242 6.94 -6.68 1.69
N MET A 243 6.31 -6.52 0.53
CA MET A 243 5.75 -7.62 -0.25
C MET A 243 6.50 -7.81 -1.55
N GLN A 244 6.68 -9.06 -1.94
CA GLN A 244 7.01 -9.42 -3.31
C GLN A 244 5.71 -9.58 -4.09
N ARG A 245 5.60 -8.96 -5.25
CA ARG A 245 4.43 -9.08 -6.13
C ARG A 245 4.83 -9.16 -7.59
N ARG A 246 3.85 -9.40 -8.45
CA ARG A 246 4.00 -9.19 -9.89
C ARG A 246 3.13 -8.00 -10.32
N GLY A 247 3.52 -7.38 -11.42
CA GLY A 247 2.79 -6.27 -12.01
C GLY A 247 3.35 -5.92 -13.38
N ASP A 248 2.83 -4.86 -13.99
CA ASP A 248 3.28 -4.46 -15.32
C ASP A 248 4.55 -3.59 -15.25
N ALA A 249 5.42 -3.73 -16.25
CA ALA A 249 6.70 -3.02 -16.30
C ALA A 249 6.54 -1.49 -16.35
N ASP A 250 5.43 -1.00 -16.90
CA ASP A 250 5.07 0.41 -16.96
C ASP A 250 4.37 0.95 -15.70
N HIS A 251 4.20 0.08 -14.69
CA HIS A 251 3.54 0.36 -13.40
C HIS A 251 2.07 0.78 -13.52
N LEU A 252 1.47 0.74 -14.72
CA LEU A 252 0.04 0.99 -14.85
C LEU A 252 -0.76 -0.14 -14.21
N VAL A 253 -1.91 0.21 -13.65
CA VAL A 253 -2.82 -0.73 -12.99
C VAL A 253 -3.89 -1.12 -14.00
N ARG A 254 -3.84 -2.37 -14.43
CA ARG A 254 -4.80 -2.96 -15.37
C ARG A 254 -5.83 -3.79 -14.63
N ALA A 255 -6.99 -3.98 -15.25
CA ALA A 255 -8.09 -4.78 -14.70
C ALA A 255 -7.85 -6.29 -14.92
N VAL A 256 -6.67 -6.76 -14.48
CA VAL A 256 -6.15 -8.12 -14.63
C VAL A 256 -5.57 -8.58 -13.29
N SER A 257 -5.55 -9.89 -13.05
CA SER A 257 -4.87 -10.48 -11.90
C SER A 257 -3.38 -10.69 -12.21
N HIS A 258 -2.53 -10.39 -11.23
CA HIS A 258 -1.09 -10.67 -11.28
C HIS A 258 -0.66 -11.82 -10.35
N GLY A 259 -1.64 -12.56 -9.82
CA GLY A 259 -1.43 -13.53 -8.76
C GLY A 259 -1.26 -12.87 -7.38
N GLU A 260 -1.13 -13.71 -6.36
CA GLU A 260 -1.06 -13.28 -4.98
C GLU A 260 0.34 -12.72 -4.63
N PRO A 261 0.42 -11.58 -3.92
CA PRO A 261 1.69 -11.12 -3.36
C PRO A 261 2.18 -12.08 -2.27
N SER A 262 3.48 -12.10 -2.02
CA SER A 262 4.12 -12.90 -0.98
C SER A 262 4.86 -11.99 0.01
N PRO A 263 4.57 -12.07 1.32
CA PRO A 263 5.27 -11.30 2.33
C PRO A 263 6.76 -11.64 2.38
N LEU A 264 7.60 -10.59 2.37
CA LEU A 264 9.05 -10.73 2.52
C LEU A 264 9.51 -10.33 3.92
N ALA A 265 8.98 -9.22 4.44
CA ALA A 265 9.36 -8.72 5.74
C ALA A 265 8.36 -7.71 6.31
N VAL A 266 8.44 -7.52 7.62
CA VAL A 266 7.81 -6.43 8.37
C VAL A 266 8.91 -5.62 9.07
N VAL A 267 8.74 -4.30 9.06
CA VAL A 267 9.53 -3.34 9.84
C VAL A 267 8.68 -2.93 11.03
N VAL A 268 9.19 -3.10 12.23
CA VAL A 268 8.54 -2.74 13.49
C VAL A 268 9.33 -1.65 14.16
N GLY A 269 8.67 -0.52 14.42
CA GLY A 269 9.25 0.59 15.15
C GLY A 269 9.62 0.24 16.59
N PRO A 270 10.51 1.02 17.25
CA PRO A 270 10.89 0.78 18.64
C PRO A 270 9.70 0.72 19.61
N GLU A 271 8.71 1.60 19.43
CA GLU A 271 7.52 1.64 20.28
C GLU A 271 6.63 0.40 20.08
N ALA A 272 6.41 0.01 18.82
CA ALA A 272 5.66 -1.19 18.48
C ALA A 272 6.38 -2.47 18.92
N ALA A 273 7.71 -2.48 18.89
CA ALA A 273 8.53 -3.62 19.30
C ALA A 273 8.41 -3.94 20.80
N GLY A 274 8.10 -2.94 21.62
CA GLY A 274 7.81 -3.09 23.05
C GLY A 274 6.42 -3.67 23.35
N PHE A 275 5.52 -3.74 22.36
CA PHE A 275 4.19 -4.33 22.51
C PHE A 275 4.08 -5.77 21.98
N LEU A 276 5.16 -6.31 21.43
CA LEU A 276 5.18 -7.67 20.90
C LEU A 276 5.10 -8.69 22.04
N ASP A 277 4.18 -9.64 21.91
CA ASP A 277 4.20 -10.84 22.73
C ASP A 277 5.37 -11.74 22.32
N ARG A 278 6.33 -11.89 23.24
CA ARG A 278 7.53 -12.74 23.06
C ARG A 278 7.48 -14.02 23.89
N ASP A 279 6.33 -14.36 24.48
CA ASP A 279 6.18 -15.57 25.25
C ASP A 279 6.28 -16.82 24.36
N GLY A 280 6.97 -17.85 24.85
CA GLY A 280 7.17 -19.11 24.15
C GLY A 280 8.33 -19.08 23.14
N VAL A 281 8.12 -19.63 21.95
CA VAL A 281 9.15 -19.69 20.89
C VAL A 281 9.24 -18.34 20.20
N TRP A 282 10.41 -17.71 20.32
CA TRP A 282 10.71 -16.42 19.70
C TRP A 282 12.03 -16.46 18.90
N PRO A 283 12.08 -15.87 17.70
CA PRO A 283 10.93 -15.35 16.94
C PRO A 283 10.02 -16.49 16.42
N PRO A 284 8.82 -16.20 15.87
CA PRO A 284 7.95 -17.24 15.32
C PRO A 284 8.69 -18.14 14.31
N PRO A 285 8.33 -19.42 14.18
CA PRO A 285 8.97 -20.32 13.21
C PRO A 285 9.01 -19.72 11.80
N ARG A 286 10.07 -20.04 11.03
CA ARG A 286 10.28 -19.53 9.67
C ARG A 286 10.41 -18.00 9.58
N THR A 287 10.85 -17.38 10.68
CA THR A 287 11.22 -15.96 10.69
C THR A 287 12.67 -15.74 11.11
N THR A 288 13.27 -14.67 10.60
CA THR A 288 14.57 -14.18 11.09
C THR A 288 14.44 -12.72 11.47
N THR A 289 15.04 -12.33 12.59
CA THR A 289 14.94 -10.97 13.12
C THR A 289 16.28 -10.25 13.09
N ALA A 290 16.23 -8.95 12.81
CA ALA A 290 17.37 -8.04 12.92
C ALA A 290 16.93 -6.77 13.65
N THR A 291 17.69 -6.33 14.64
CA THR A 291 17.38 -5.11 15.40
C THR A 291 18.12 -3.90 14.83
N PHE A 292 17.53 -2.72 15.01
CA PHE A 292 18.17 -1.44 14.72
C PHE A 292 17.94 -0.49 15.90
N ALA A 293 18.94 0.34 16.19
CA ALA A 293 18.83 1.29 17.29
C ALA A 293 17.80 2.38 16.93
N ALA A 294 16.94 2.74 17.88
CA ALA A 294 16.25 4.02 17.79
C ALA A 294 17.31 5.12 17.85
N GLY A 295 17.33 6.04 16.87
CA GLY A 295 18.23 7.19 16.92
C GLY A 295 18.22 7.83 18.31
N SER A 296 19.41 8.11 18.85
CA SER A 296 19.77 8.43 20.25
C SER A 296 19.13 9.69 20.89
N GLY A 297 17.88 10.01 20.55
CA GLY A 297 17.13 11.18 21.03
C GLY A 297 16.12 10.90 22.14
N SER A 298 15.86 9.63 22.50
CA SER A 298 15.10 9.33 23.72
C SER A 298 16.06 9.43 24.91
N ALA A 299 15.77 10.31 25.86
CA ALA A 299 16.48 10.34 27.13
C ALA A 299 16.38 8.94 27.74
N ALA A 300 17.51 8.23 27.81
CA ALA A 300 17.59 6.87 28.33
C ALA A 300 16.83 6.78 29.66
N ARG A 301 15.79 5.95 29.70
CA ARG A 301 15.14 5.58 30.96
C ARG A 301 16.20 4.81 31.76
N PRO A 302 16.58 5.25 32.97
CA PRO A 302 17.71 4.67 33.70
C PRO A 302 17.55 3.18 34.08
N ASP A 303 16.36 2.60 33.92
CA ASP A 303 16.00 1.27 34.44
C ASP A 303 15.41 0.31 33.39
N ALA A 304 15.61 0.54 32.08
CA ALA A 304 15.23 -0.43 31.04
C ALA A 304 16.47 -1.17 30.54
N ASP A 305 16.40 -2.51 30.51
CA ASP A 305 17.46 -3.35 29.94
C ASP A 305 17.78 -2.87 28.52
N ALA A 306 19.06 -2.59 28.26
CA ALA A 306 19.57 -1.97 27.02
C ALA A 306 19.33 -2.80 25.73
N ALA A 307 18.67 -3.96 25.85
CA ALA A 307 18.29 -4.82 24.73
C ALA A 307 16.92 -4.47 24.11
N ASP A 308 16.11 -3.60 24.75
CA ASP A 308 14.67 -3.50 24.45
C ASP A 308 14.18 -2.16 23.84
N ASP A 309 15.08 -1.19 23.60
CA ASP A 309 14.72 0.14 23.08
C ASP A 309 14.94 0.28 21.54
N GLY A 310 15.18 -0.82 20.83
CA GLY A 310 15.44 -0.86 19.39
C GLY A 310 14.21 -1.24 18.57
N GLY A 311 14.12 -0.73 17.35
CA GLY A 311 13.19 -1.28 16.36
C GLY A 311 13.70 -2.61 15.82
N MET A 312 12.84 -3.34 15.13
CA MET A 312 13.15 -4.67 14.61
C MET A 312 12.62 -4.85 13.19
N ILE A 313 13.35 -5.61 12.39
CA ILE A 313 12.90 -6.12 11.11
C ILE A 313 12.69 -7.62 11.25
N VAL A 314 11.53 -8.12 10.81
CA VAL A 314 11.17 -9.53 10.81
C VAL A 314 11.07 -9.99 9.37
N ARG A 315 11.85 -10.98 8.98
CA ARG A 315 11.85 -11.56 7.63
C ARG A 315 11.09 -12.87 7.63
N PHE A 316 10.38 -13.13 6.54
CA PHE A 316 9.61 -14.35 6.37
C PHE A 316 10.29 -15.28 5.37
N GLU A 317 10.52 -16.53 5.78
CA GLU A 317 10.96 -17.60 4.88
C GLU A 317 9.77 -18.27 4.17
N ASP A 318 8.58 -18.20 4.77
CA ASP A 318 7.33 -18.73 4.23
C ASP A 318 6.19 -17.72 4.40
N GLY A 319 6.04 -16.88 3.38
CA GLY A 319 5.50 -15.52 3.48
C GLY A 319 4.23 -15.34 4.31
N TRP A 320 3.15 -16.03 3.99
CA TRP A 320 1.84 -15.79 4.64
C TRP A 320 1.71 -16.47 6.00
N GLU A 321 1.99 -17.77 6.12
CA GLU A 321 1.93 -18.47 7.41
C GLU A 321 2.83 -17.81 8.47
N ALA A 322 4.03 -17.36 8.06
CA ALA A 322 4.96 -16.70 8.95
C ALA A 322 4.56 -15.25 9.27
N LEU A 323 3.92 -14.54 8.34
CA LEU A 323 3.35 -13.22 8.59
C LEU A 323 2.18 -13.32 9.58
N GLU A 324 1.22 -14.21 9.34
CA GLU A 324 0.06 -14.42 10.23
C GLU A 324 0.50 -14.78 11.65
N SER A 325 1.41 -15.77 11.76
CA SER A 325 1.99 -16.17 13.05
C SER A 325 2.71 -15.02 13.77
N PHE A 326 3.21 -14.03 13.02
CA PHE A 326 3.84 -12.84 13.57
C PHE A 326 2.81 -11.77 13.96
N LEU A 327 1.80 -11.52 13.12
CA LEU A 327 0.74 -10.56 13.39
C LEU A 327 -0.09 -10.96 14.62
N ASP A 328 -0.28 -12.26 14.86
CA ASP A 328 -0.89 -12.79 16.10
C ASP A 328 -0.14 -12.38 17.39
N ARG A 329 1.12 -11.93 17.27
CA ARG A 329 1.92 -11.43 18.40
C ARG A 329 1.77 -9.93 18.63
N ILE A 330 1.03 -9.22 17.77
CA ILE A 330 0.78 -7.79 17.87
C ILE A 330 -0.63 -7.60 18.44
N ASP A 331 -0.73 -6.79 19.49
CA ASP A 331 -2.01 -6.29 19.99
C ASP A 331 -2.63 -5.32 18.96
N GLU A 332 -3.71 -5.75 18.30
CA GLU A 332 -4.39 -5.05 17.20
C GLU A 332 -4.89 -3.65 17.61
N ASP A 333 -5.49 -3.54 18.80
CA ASP A 333 -6.01 -2.26 19.32
C ASP A 333 -4.88 -1.25 19.55
N ARG A 334 -3.74 -1.73 20.06
CA ARG A 334 -2.53 -0.89 20.23
C ARG A 334 -1.86 -0.56 18.91
N PHE A 335 -1.89 -1.47 17.96
CA PHE A 335 -1.34 -1.27 16.63
C PHE A 335 -2.09 -0.17 15.86
N LEU A 336 -3.42 -0.19 15.87
CA LEU A 336 -4.26 0.83 15.24
C LEU A 336 -4.04 2.22 15.85
N GLN A 337 -3.78 2.30 17.16
CA GLN A 337 -3.41 3.55 17.83
C GLN A 337 -2.04 4.09 17.37
N LEU A 338 -1.07 3.20 17.09
CA LEU A 338 0.28 3.58 16.65
C LEU A 338 0.32 4.13 15.22
N VAL A 339 -0.48 3.56 14.32
CA VAL A 339 -0.58 4.01 12.92
C VAL A 339 -1.43 5.29 12.79
N GLY A 340 -1.98 5.80 13.92
CA GLY A 340 -2.65 7.09 13.98
C GLY A 340 -3.99 7.13 13.24
N GLY A 341 -4.61 5.97 13.00
CA GLY A 341 -5.88 5.87 12.28
C GLY A 341 -5.81 6.31 10.81
N ALA A 342 -4.62 6.52 10.23
CA ALA A 342 -4.50 6.53 8.78
C ALA A 342 -4.76 5.10 8.29
N PRO A 343 -5.69 4.90 7.34
CA PRO A 343 -5.78 3.62 6.67
C PRO A 343 -4.41 3.38 6.03
N LEU A 344 -3.68 2.38 6.50
CA LEU A 344 -2.94 1.54 5.56
C LEU A 344 -4.01 1.19 4.52
N ASP A 345 -3.82 1.55 3.25
CA ASP A 345 -4.76 1.18 2.20
C ASP A 345 -5.11 -0.31 2.41
N PRO A 346 -6.33 -0.64 2.85
CA PRO A 346 -6.64 -1.99 3.26
C PRO A 346 -6.77 -2.78 1.97
N ALA A 347 -5.65 -3.29 1.49
CA ALA A 347 -5.64 -4.48 0.66
C ALA A 347 -6.05 -5.73 1.47
N HIS A 348 -6.25 -5.58 2.78
CA HIS A 348 -6.71 -6.62 3.69
C HIS A 348 -7.62 -5.99 4.74
N ASP A 349 -8.93 -6.02 4.53
CA ASP A 349 -9.84 -6.17 5.66
C ASP A 349 -11.07 -6.99 5.26
N GLU A 350 -11.31 -8.02 6.09
CA GLU A 350 -12.39 -9.02 6.07
C GLU A 350 -12.37 -10.10 4.97
N GLY A 351 -11.28 -10.86 4.94
CA GLY A 351 -11.32 -12.29 4.60
C GLY A 351 -11.16 -13.12 5.87
N THR A 352 -12.26 -13.51 6.51
CA THR A 352 -12.28 -14.46 7.64
C THR A 352 -11.31 -15.62 7.42
N LEU A 353 -10.41 -15.81 8.37
CA LEU A 353 -9.42 -16.87 8.56
C LEU A 353 -10.02 -18.29 8.75
N ASP A 354 -11.14 -18.61 8.12
CA ASP A 354 -11.75 -19.94 8.15
C ASP A 354 -12.06 -20.40 6.73
N GLY A 355 -11.04 -20.93 6.06
CA GLY A 355 -11.16 -21.43 4.70
C GLY A 355 -10.06 -22.36 4.22
N HIS A 356 -9.15 -22.84 5.09
CA HIS A 356 -8.26 -23.93 4.72
C HIS A 356 -9.02 -25.25 4.77
N VAL A 357 -9.62 -25.62 3.64
CA VAL A 357 -10.03 -26.99 3.38
C VAL A 357 -8.77 -27.85 3.47
N ARG A 358 -8.61 -28.52 4.61
CA ARG A 358 -7.72 -29.66 4.76
C ARG A 358 -8.10 -30.68 3.69
N ASP A 359 -7.20 -30.88 2.75
CA ASP A 359 -7.20 -32.03 1.85
C ASP A 359 -6.91 -33.29 2.69
N ASP A 360 -7.95 -33.79 3.37
CA ASP A 360 -7.91 -35.07 4.05
C ASP A 360 -7.92 -36.18 3.00
N ARG A 361 -6.71 -36.58 2.62
CA ARG A 361 -6.43 -37.89 2.02
C ARG A 361 -6.93 -38.99 2.97
N MET A 362 -8.19 -39.37 2.83
CA MET A 362 -8.70 -40.62 3.37
C MET A 362 -8.40 -41.77 2.41
N VAL A 363 -7.38 -42.52 2.82
CA VAL A 363 -7.12 -43.91 2.43
C VAL A 363 -8.40 -44.74 2.59
N GLY A 364 -8.81 -45.41 1.51
CA GLY A 364 -9.90 -46.38 1.52
C GLY A 364 -9.86 -47.25 0.27
N GLY A 365 -8.91 -48.19 0.23
CA GLY A 365 -8.86 -49.23 -0.79
C GLY A 365 -9.87 -50.36 -0.54
N GLN A 366 -10.12 -51.11 -1.62
CA GLN A 366 -10.89 -52.37 -1.76
C GLN A 366 -12.42 -52.19 -1.84
N GLY A 367 -13.15 -52.75 -2.81
CA GLY A 367 -12.86 -53.67 -3.90
C GLY A 367 -14.14 -54.40 -4.32
N ALA A 368 -14.23 -54.79 -5.60
CA ALA A 368 -15.22 -55.68 -6.24
C ALA A 368 -16.69 -55.21 -6.21
N ALA A 369 -17.48 -55.33 -7.28
CA ALA A 369 -17.48 -56.23 -8.43
C ALA A 369 -18.02 -55.53 -9.68
#